data_AF-A0A3M3VRT1-F1
#
_entry.id   AF-A0A3M3VRT1-F1
#
_cell.length_a   1.000
_cell.length_b   1.000
_cell.length_c   1.000
_cell.angle_alpha   90.00
_cell.angle_beta   90.00
_cell.angle_gamma   90.00
#
_symmetry.space_group_name_H-M   'P 1'
#
loop_
_entity.id
_entity.type
_entity.pdbx_description
1 polymer ?
#
loop_
_entity_poly.entity_id
_entity_poly.type
_entity_poly.pdbx_seq_one_letter_code
_entity_poly.pdbx_strand_id
1 'polypeptide(L)'
;MREVIIDTNDREASCLSEGKFASVFAQCPDAMIIASLADGHIMDANAAFVERTGLTLDEVIGKTPTQLDLWAVPGIGPKVLQQLQTGNIHNLEIPFRRKNGETFSGLMSAQPFDQSSTPAVLVIVRDITQRKQAQQQLQLSEEKFAKAFHASPDGLAITRQQDGMLLEVNEGFCRITGYSEAYCLEHSTFDLGVWVDLGDRSRLIEQLKRHGSVRDFRARLRNVDGSIRLCELSSHPIVIAGDDCLLTIARDITESRQMQEKLHLAATVFESTAQPRACSLPTPTSASMPSTVPSLRLPATARAKPSARHLACSPQASMTARSMPQCGINLQPMATGRARSATDARTASSTQAG
;
A
#
# COMPACT_ATOMS: atom_id res chain seq x y z
N MET A 1 -51.36 -65.91 -19.90
CA MET A 1 -51.43 -64.52 -19.40
C MET A 1 -50.36 -64.39 -18.33
N ARG A 2 -49.19 -63.84 -18.68
CA ARG A 2 -48.09 -63.52 -17.74
C ARG A 2 -47.78 -62.05 -17.96
N GLU A 3 -48.11 -61.22 -16.97
CA GLU A 3 -47.86 -59.78 -16.97
C GLU A 3 -46.38 -59.47 -16.83
N VAL A 4 -45.95 -58.46 -17.59
CA VAL A 4 -44.62 -57.88 -17.61
C VAL A 4 -44.53 -56.90 -16.44
N ILE A 5 -43.78 -57.27 -15.40
CA ILE A 5 -43.35 -56.34 -14.35
C ILE A 5 -41.88 -56.05 -14.63
N ILE A 6 -41.60 -55.03 -15.44
CA ILE A 6 -40.26 -54.45 -15.57
C ILE A 6 -40.45 -52.93 -15.54
N ASP A 7 -39.58 -52.24 -14.79
CA ASP A 7 -39.08 -50.90 -15.14
C ASP A 7 -39.72 -49.62 -14.53
N THR A 8 -40.25 -49.63 -13.30
CA THR A 8 -40.67 -48.38 -12.63
C THR A 8 -39.59 -47.75 -11.74
N ASN A 9 -38.82 -48.55 -10.98
CA ASN A 9 -37.80 -48.02 -10.05
C ASN A 9 -36.60 -47.35 -10.75
N ASP A 10 -36.13 -47.88 -11.88
CA ASP A 10 -34.97 -47.33 -12.59
C ASP A 10 -35.30 -46.00 -13.29
N ARG A 11 -36.54 -45.87 -13.77
CA ARG A 11 -37.06 -44.62 -14.36
C ARG A 11 -37.25 -43.52 -13.33
N GLU A 12 -37.77 -43.87 -12.15
CA GLU A 12 -37.88 -42.92 -11.04
C GLU A 12 -36.51 -42.44 -10.56
N ALA A 13 -35.52 -43.34 -10.45
CA ALA A 13 -34.15 -42.97 -10.10
C ALA A 13 -33.47 -42.08 -11.16
N SER A 14 -33.66 -42.35 -12.45
CA SER A 14 -33.15 -41.49 -13.54
C SER A 14 -33.81 -40.11 -13.53
N CYS A 15 -35.14 -40.05 -13.43
CA CYS A 15 -35.89 -38.78 -13.34
C CYS A 15 -35.52 -37.97 -12.09
N LEU A 16 -35.30 -38.63 -10.94
CA LEU A 16 -34.84 -37.98 -9.71
C LEU A 16 -33.40 -37.46 -9.84
N SER A 17 -32.53 -38.17 -10.55
CA SER A 17 -31.15 -37.74 -10.82
C SER A 17 -31.10 -36.57 -11.81
N GLU A 18 -31.87 -36.67 -12.90
CA GLU A 18 -32.02 -35.62 -13.92
C GLU A 18 -32.65 -34.35 -13.32
N GLY A 19 -33.70 -34.49 -12.50
CA GLY A 19 -34.32 -33.36 -11.81
C GLY A 19 -33.39 -32.68 -10.79
N LYS A 20 -32.58 -33.46 -10.08
CA LYS A 20 -31.55 -32.93 -9.16
C LYS A 20 -30.44 -32.20 -9.92
N PHE A 21 -29.94 -32.78 -11.01
CA PHE A 21 -28.91 -32.14 -11.82
C PHE A 21 -29.42 -30.85 -12.48
N ALA A 22 -30.61 -30.88 -13.08
CA ALA A 22 -31.24 -29.70 -13.68
C ALA A 22 -31.42 -28.58 -12.65
N SER A 23 -31.81 -28.92 -11.42
CA SER A 23 -31.94 -27.95 -10.32
C SER A 23 -30.60 -27.34 -9.94
N VAL A 24 -29.55 -28.15 -9.76
CA VAL A 24 -28.20 -27.65 -9.41
C VAL A 24 -27.62 -26.80 -10.54
N PHE A 25 -27.75 -27.24 -11.79
CA PHE A 25 -27.28 -26.51 -12.96
C PHE A 25 -27.97 -25.15 -13.07
N ALA A 26 -29.30 -25.10 -12.93
CA ALA A 26 -30.08 -23.87 -13.03
C ALA A 26 -29.89 -22.90 -11.85
N GLN A 27 -29.75 -23.42 -10.62
CA GLN A 27 -29.64 -22.59 -9.41
C GLN A 27 -28.20 -22.25 -9.02
N CYS A 28 -27.20 -22.82 -9.71
CA CYS A 28 -25.80 -22.49 -9.45
C CYS A 28 -25.56 -20.99 -9.72
N PRO A 29 -25.01 -20.23 -8.76
CA PRO A 29 -24.72 -18.80 -8.93
C PRO A 29 -23.51 -18.54 -9.84
N ASP A 30 -22.70 -19.57 -10.09
CA ASP A 30 -21.57 -19.52 -11.00
C ASP A 30 -22.03 -19.83 -12.43
N ALA A 31 -21.38 -19.23 -13.42
CA ALA A 31 -21.72 -19.45 -14.82
C ALA A 31 -21.33 -20.88 -15.20
N MET A 32 -22.29 -21.67 -15.68
CA MET A 32 -22.07 -23.05 -16.10
C MET A 32 -22.43 -23.22 -17.57
N ILE A 33 -21.59 -23.94 -18.30
CA ILE A 33 -21.87 -24.37 -19.67
C ILE A 33 -21.55 -25.87 -19.81
N ILE A 34 -22.33 -26.53 -20.66
CA ILE A 34 -22.01 -27.86 -21.17
C ILE A 34 -21.58 -27.66 -22.62
N ALA A 35 -20.40 -28.15 -22.97
CA ALA A 35 -19.89 -28.07 -24.33
C ALA A 35 -19.45 -29.45 -24.83
N SER A 36 -19.43 -29.63 -26.14
CA SER A 36 -18.87 -30.83 -26.77
C SER A 36 -17.35 -30.84 -26.60
N LEU A 37 -16.78 -31.98 -26.19
CA LEU A 37 -15.33 -32.13 -25.99
C LEU A 37 -14.56 -32.19 -27.33
N ALA A 38 -15.23 -32.57 -28.41
CA ALA A 38 -14.61 -32.75 -29.73
C ALA A 38 -14.24 -31.41 -30.39
N ASP A 39 -15.13 -30.44 -30.30
CA ASP A 39 -15.08 -29.18 -31.07
C ASP A 39 -15.35 -27.92 -30.22
N GLY A 40 -15.74 -28.07 -28.95
CA GLY A 40 -15.95 -26.98 -28.02
C GLY A 40 -17.23 -26.18 -28.24
N HIS A 41 -18.17 -26.69 -29.04
CA HIS A 41 -19.48 -26.05 -29.22
C HIS A 41 -20.32 -26.18 -27.97
N ILE A 42 -20.93 -25.07 -27.54
CA ILE A 42 -21.79 -25.04 -26.36
C ILE A 42 -23.11 -25.72 -26.68
N MET A 43 -23.47 -26.70 -25.87
CA MET A 43 -24.70 -27.48 -25.96
C MET A 43 -25.77 -26.95 -25.01
N ASP A 44 -25.34 -26.46 -23.84
CA ASP A 44 -26.25 -25.93 -22.83
C ASP A 44 -25.54 -24.88 -21.96
N ALA A 45 -26.30 -23.97 -21.36
CA ALA A 45 -25.80 -22.96 -20.43
C ALA A 45 -26.86 -22.62 -19.38
N ASN A 46 -26.42 -22.34 -18.14
CA ASN A 46 -27.35 -21.97 -17.08
C ASN A 46 -27.75 -20.49 -17.11
N ALA A 47 -28.76 -20.13 -16.31
CA ALA A 47 -29.22 -18.75 -16.18
C ALA A 47 -28.10 -17.79 -15.74
N ALA A 48 -27.23 -18.22 -14.82
CA ALA A 48 -26.10 -17.42 -14.36
C ALA A 48 -25.12 -17.10 -15.50
N PHE A 49 -24.89 -18.01 -16.45
CA PHE A 49 -24.07 -17.72 -17.63
C PHE A 49 -24.67 -16.59 -18.48
N VAL A 50 -25.97 -16.63 -18.73
CA VAL A 50 -26.69 -15.60 -19.50
C VAL A 50 -26.61 -14.25 -18.78
N GLU A 51 -26.87 -14.22 -17.47
CA GLU A 51 -26.79 -13.01 -16.65
C GLU A 51 -25.38 -12.41 -16.63
N ARG A 52 -24.33 -13.25 -16.54
CA ARG A 52 -22.94 -12.80 -16.44
C ARG A 52 -22.40 -12.36 -17.79
N THR A 53 -22.64 -13.12 -18.85
CA THR A 53 -22.06 -12.81 -20.17
C THR A 53 -22.89 -11.78 -20.94
N GLY A 54 -24.19 -11.68 -20.65
CA GLY A 54 -25.15 -10.86 -21.40
C GLY A 54 -25.54 -11.47 -22.75
N LEU A 55 -25.14 -12.71 -23.02
CA LEU A 55 -25.50 -13.45 -24.23
C LEU A 55 -26.74 -14.30 -23.97
N THR A 56 -27.68 -14.30 -24.92
CA THR A 56 -28.87 -15.15 -24.84
C THR A 56 -28.53 -16.61 -25.17
N LEU A 57 -29.31 -17.58 -24.70
CA LEU A 57 -29.07 -19.00 -25.01
C LEU A 57 -29.03 -19.24 -26.52
N ASP A 58 -29.98 -18.67 -27.28
CA ASP A 58 -30.05 -18.82 -28.74
C ASP A 58 -28.79 -18.29 -29.46
N GLU A 59 -28.12 -17.28 -28.91
CA GLU A 59 -26.86 -16.77 -29.45
C GLU A 59 -25.67 -17.68 -29.17
N VAL A 60 -25.75 -18.50 -28.11
CA VAL A 60 -24.65 -19.23 -27.50
C VAL A 60 -24.61 -20.68 -27.94
N ILE A 61 -25.79 -21.33 -28.04
CA ILE A 61 -25.88 -22.73 -28.44
C ILE A 61 -25.29 -22.93 -29.85
N GLY A 62 -24.48 -23.97 -30.00
CA GLY A 62 -23.82 -24.32 -31.25
C GLY A 62 -22.64 -23.41 -31.62
N LYS A 63 -22.23 -22.48 -30.75
CA LYS A 63 -21.01 -21.67 -30.93
C LYS A 63 -19.95 -22.03 -29.90
N THR A 64 -18.70 -21.75 -30.24
CA THR A 64 -17.58 -21.90 -29.30
C THR A 64 -17.39 -20.62 -28.49
N PRO A 65 -16.84 -20.68 -27.25
CA PRO A 65 -16.48 -19.48 -26.49
C PRO A 65 -15.54 -18.52 -27.25
N THR A 66 -14.74 -19.06 -28.18
CA THR A 66 -13.85 -18.29 -29.05
C THR A 66 -14.62 -17.52 -30.13
N GLN A 67 -15.65 -18.12 -30.74
CA GLN A 67 -16.53 -17.43 -31.70
C GLN A 67 -17.37 -16.34 -31.03
N LEU A 68 -17.69 -16.52 -29.75
CA LEU A 68 -18.44 -15.56 -28.93
C LEU A 68 -17.57 -14.44 -28.33
N ASP A 69 -16.27 -14.41 -28.64
CA ASP A 69 -15.29 -13.45 -28.08
C ASP A 69 -15.30 -13.39 -26.53
N LEU A 70 -15.54 -14.53 -25.87
CA LEU A 70 -15.61 -14.61 -24.41
C LEU A 70 -14.23 -14.61 -23.74
N TRP A 71 -13.16 -14.86 -24.51
CA TRP A 71 -11.79 -14.82 -24.02
C TRP A 71 -11.22 -13.41 -24.12
N ALA A 72 -10.78 -12.83 -23.01
CA ALA A 72 -10.09 -11.55 -23.09
C ALA A 72 -8.67 -11.69 -23.67
N VAL A 73 -8.08 -12.89 -23.57
CA VAL A 73 -6.74 -13.21 -24.12
C VAL A 73 -6.89 -13.95 -25.46
N PRO A 74 -6.38 -13.36 -26.56
CA PRO A 74 -6.40 -14.02 -27.87
C PRO A 74 -5.65 -15.35 -27.87
N GLY A 75 -6.21 -16.36 -28.56
CA GLY A 75 -5.56 -17.65 -28.76
C GLY A 75 -5.55 -18.59 -27.55
N ILE A 76 -6.24 -18.25 -26.46
CA ILE A 76 -6.33 -19.12 -25.28
C ILE A 76 -7.33 -20.28 -25.46
N GLY A 77 -8.41 -20.05 -26.22
CA GLY A 77 -9.46 -21.04 -26.48
C GLY A 77 -8.94 -22.40 -26.98
N PRO A 78 -8.11 -22.45 -28.05
CA PRO A 78 -7.56 -23.71 -28.53
C PRO A 78 -6.67 -24.43 -27.50
N LYS A 79 -5.93 -23.68 -26.68
CA LYS A 79 -5.09 -24.27 -25.62
C LYS A 79 -5.93 -24.90 -24.52
N VAL A 80 -7.00 -24.21 -24.11
CA VAL A 80 -7.97 -24.73 -23.12
C VAL A 80 -8.64 -26.00 -23.66
N LEU A 81 -9.11 -26.00 -24.91
CA LEU A 81 -9.73 -27.17 -25.52
C LEU A 81 -8.76 -28.36 -25.60
N GLN A 82 -7.51 -28.12 -26.03
CA GLN A 82 -6.49 -29.16 -26.07
C GLN A 82 -6.21 -29.74 -24.68
N GLN A 83 -6.14 -28.89 -23.66
CA GLN A 83 -5.93 -29.34 -22.28
C GLN A 83 -7.11 -30.19 -21.78
N LEU A 84 -8.34 -29.84 -22.14
CA LEU A 84 -9.55 -30.60 -21.80
C LEU A 84 -9.61 -31.97 -22.48
N GLN A 85 -9.07 -32.09 -23.70
CA GLN A 85 -8.95 -33.38 -24.38
C GLN A 85 -7.93 -34.31 -23.70
N THR A 86 -6.96 -33.74 -22.96
CA THR A 86 -5.94 -34.51 -22.24
C THR A 86 -6.25 -34.76 -20.77
N GLY A 87 -7.29 -34.13 -20.21
CA GLY A 87 -7.68 -34.27 -18.81
C GLY A 87 -8.55 -33.13 -18.29
N ASN A 88 -8.54 -32.92 -16.98
CA ASN A 88 -9.42 -31.96 -16.32
C ASN A 88 -8.71 -30.63 -16.07
N ILE A 89 -9.47 -29.54 -15.99
CA ILE A 89 -8.96 -28.22 -15.58
C ILE A 89 -9.56 -27.87 -14.23
N HIS A 90 -8.70 -27.48 -13.28
CA HIS A 90 -9.13 -27.02 -11.97
C HIS A 90 -8.55 -25.64 -11.68
N ASN A 91 -9.41 -24.72 -11.22
CA ASN A 91 -9.02 -23.41 -10.69
C ASN A 91 -8.10 -22.59 -11.62
N LEU A 92 -8.35 -22.64 -12.93
CA LEU A 92 -7.59 -21.87 -13.90
C LEU A 92 -8.13 -20.43 -13.96
N GLU A 93 -7.33 -19.48 -13.49
CA GLU A 93 -7.67 -18.06 -13.53
C GLU A 93 -7.41 -17.47 -14.92
N ILE A 94 -8.47 -17.03 -15.60
CA ILE A 94 -8.39 -16.43 -16.94
C ILE A 94 -9.29 -15.18 -16.97
N PRO A 95 -8.86 -14.09 -17.63
CA PRO A 95 -9.75 -12.98 -17.90
C PRO A 95 -10.75 -13.33 -19.01
N PHE A 96 -12.03 -13.15 -18.71
CA PHE A 96 -13.14 -13.31 -19.63
C PHE A 96 -13.67 -11.93 -20.05
N ARG A 97 -14.40 -11.91 -21.16
CA ARG A 97 -15.05 -10.71 -21.70
C ARG A 97 -16.55 -10.93 -21.78
N ARG A 98 -17.32 -9.94 -21.32
CA ARG A 98 -18.79 -9.89 -21.45
C ARG A 98 -19.18 -9.30 -22.81
N LYS A 99 -20.42 -9.48 -23.24
CA LYS A 99 -20.96 -8.91 -24.50
C LYS A 99 -20.82 -7.39 -24.60
N ASN A 100 -20.88 -6.68 -23.48
CA ASN A 100 -20.70 -5.22 -23.40
C ASN A 100 -19.23 -4.76 -23.54
N GLY A 101 -18.27 -5.69 -23.66
CA GLY A 101 -16.83 -5.42 -23.74
C GLY A 101 -16.10 -5.37 -22.40
N GLU A 102 -16.83 -5.41 -21.28
CA GLU A 102 -16.24 -5.44 -19.93
C GLU A 102 -15.47 -6.74 -19.69
N THR A 103 -14.28 -6.65 -19.11
CA THR A 103 -13.48 -7.81 -18.74
C THR A 103 -13.58 -8.12 -17.26
N PHE A 104 -13.73 -9.40 -16.92
CA PHE A 104 -13.77 -9.88 -15.54
C PHE A 104 -12.79 -11.05 -15.35
N SER A 105 -12.30 -11.24 -14.13
CA SER A 105 -11.44 -12.39 -13.79
C SER A 105 -12.32 -13.59 -13.47
N GLY A 106 -12.25 -14.65 -14.28
CA GLY A 106 -12.97 -15.90 -14.04
C GLY A 106 -12.05 -16.99 -13.53
N LEU A 107 -12.45 -17.66 -12.46
CA LEU A 107 -11.87 -18.91 -12.01
C LEU A 107 -12.60 -20.05 -12.70
N MET A 108 -11.96 -20.65 -13.70
CA MET A 108 -12.54 -21.70 -14.53
C MET A 108 -12.13 -23.08 -14.03
N SER A 109 -13.11 -23.95 -13.86
CA SER A 109 -12.90 -25.39 -13.71
C SER A 109 -13.73 -26.12 -14.75
N ALA A 110 -13.18 -27.18 -15.32
CA ALA A 110 -13.82 -27.91 -16.39
C ALA A 110 -13.52 -29.40 -16.29
N GLN A 111 -14.59 -30.20 -16.35
CA GLN A 111 -14.55 -31.64 -16.14
C GLN A 111 -15.25 -32.35 -17.31
N PRO A 112 -14.53 -33.18 -18.08
CA PRO A 112 -15.11 -34.05 -19.08
C PRO A 112 -16.02 -35.10 -18.45
N PHE A 113 -17.10 -35.46 -19.16
CA PHE A 113 -18.02 -36.54 -18.80
C PHE A 113 -18.67 -37.13 -20.05
N ASP A 114 -19.18 -38.36 -19.96
CA ASP A 114 -19.89 -39.01 -21.06
C ASP A 114 -21.39 -38.74 -20.94
N GLN A 115 -21.96 -38.05 -21.93
CA GLN A 115 -23.40 -37.84 -22.05
C GLN A 115 -23.96 -38.82 -23.10
N SER A 116 -24.60 -39.90 -22.65
CA SER A 116 -25.23 -40.89 -23.55
C SER A 116 -24.29 -41.37 -24.68
N SER A 117 -23.03 -41.69 -24.32
CA SER A 117 -21.95 -42.08 -25.25
C SER A 117 -21.37 -40.97 -26.13
N THR A 118 -21.70 -39.70 -25.88
CA THR A 118 -21.07 -38.54 -26.51
C THR A 118 -20.15 -37.82 -25.51
N PRO A 119 -18.88 -37.58 -25.82
CA PRO A 119 -17.95 -36.91 -24.90
C PRO A 119 -18.29 -35.42 -24.78
N ALA A 120 -18.67 -35.01 -23.57
CA ALA A 120 -19.03 -33.64 -23.22
C ALA A 120 -18.11 -33.11 -22.12
N VAL A 121 -18.15 -31.80 -21.87
CA VAL A 121 -17.43 -31.14 -20.79
C VAL A 121 -18.35 -30.17 -20.06
N LEU A 122 -18.38 -30.30 -18.74
CA LEU A 122 -19.01 -29.32 -17.86
C LEU A 122 -17.97 -28.28 -17.49
N VAL A 123 -18.21 -27.02 -17.82
CA VAL A 123 -17.34 -25.88 -17.46
C VAL A 123 -18.10 -25.01 -16.46
N ILE A 124 -17.42 -24.64 -15.39
CA ILE A 124 -17.90 -23.74 -14.36
C ILE A 124 -16.93 -22.56 -14.29
N VAL A 125 -17.46 -21.35 -14.36
CA VAL A 125 -16.70 -20.10 -14.27
C VAL A 125 -17.25 -19.27 -13.13
N ARG A 126 -16.43 -19.07 -12.10
CA ARG A 126 -16.72 -18.17 -10.99
C ARG A 126 -16.08 -16.81 -11.24
N ASP A 127 -16.86 -15.74 -11.17
CA ASP A 127 -16.33 -14.38 -11.22
C ASP A 127 -15.61 -14.06 -9.88
N ILE A 128 -14.29 -13.88 -9.94
CA ILE A 128 -13.43 -13.56 -8.80
C ILE A 128 -12.96 -12.10 -8.84
N THR A 129 -13.54 -11.25 -9.69
CA THR A 129 -13.09 -9.87 -9.90
C THR A 129 -13.15 -9.05 -8.62
N GLN A 130 -14.28 -9.07 -7.90
CA GLN A 130 -14.42 -8.35 -6.64
C GLN A 130 -13.41 -8.83 -5.59
N ARG A 131 -13.19 -10.15 -5.50
CA ARG A 131 -12.20 -10.73 -4.59
C ARG A 131 -10.78 -10.25 -4.92
N LYS A 132 -10.40 -10.26 -6.20
CA LYS A 132 -9.07 -9.79 -6.64
C LYS A 132 -8.90 -8.29 -6.44
N GLN A 133 -9.94 -7.50 -6.73
CA GLN A 133 -9.91 -6.06 -6.49
C GLN A 133 -9.76 -5.74 -5.01
N ALA A 134 -10.50 -6.42 -4.12
CA ALA A 134 -10.36 -6.25 -2.69
C ALA A 134 -8.96 -6.64 -2.19
N GLN A 135 -8.42 -7.77 -2.66
CA GLN A 135 -7.07 -8.20 -2.33
C GLN A 135 -6.01 -7.22 -2.83
N GLN A 136 -6.14 -6.72 -4.06
CA GLN A 136 -5.21 -5.75 -4.62
C GLN A 136 -5.30 -4.39 -3.91
N GLN A 137 -6.51 -3.96 -3.55
CA GLN A 137 -6.70 -2.73 -2.76
C GLN A 137 -6.07 -2.86 -1.37
N LEU A 138 -6.25 -4.01 -0.71
CA LEU A 138 -5.59 -4.31 0.56
C LEU A 138 -4.08 -4.24 0.42
N GLN A 139 -3.50 -4.98 -0.54
CA GLN A 139 -2.06 -4.98 -0.79
C GLN A 139 -1.51 -3.58 -1.11
N LEU A 140 -2.21 -2.81 -1.93
CA LEU A 140 -1.83 -1.43 -2.23
C LEU A 140 -1.91 -0.51 -1.01
N SER A 141 -2.87 -0.74 -0.11
CA SER A 141 -3.01 0.03 1.12
C SER A 141 -1.90 -0.31 2.12
N GLU A 142 -1.54 -1.59 2.26
CA GLU A 142 -0.43 -2.07 3.08
C GLU A 142 0.90 -1.52 2.57
N GLU A 143 1.15 -1.59 1.26
CA GLU A 143 2.36 -1.01 0.67
C GLU A 143 2.45 0.50 0.87
N LYS A 144 1.33 1.23 0.73
CA LYS A 144 1.31 2.68 0.98
C LYS A 144 1.59 2.99 2.44
N PHE A 145 1.00 2.25 3.36
CA PHE A 145 1.24 2.41 4.79
C PHE A 145 2.70 2.14 5.13
N ALA A 146 3.24 0.99 4.72
CA ALA A 146 4.64 0.63 4.96
C ALA A 146 5.60 1.67 4.39
N LYS A 147 5.39 2.11 3.13
CA LYS A 147 6.23 3.14 2.52
C LYS A 147 6.15 4.48 3.27
N ALA A 148 4.96 4.92 3.68
CA ALA A 148 4.80 6.16 4.43
C ALA A 148 5.40 6.07 5.84
N PHE A 149 5.21 4.93 6.52
CA PHE A 149 5.71 4.67 7.86
C PHE A 149 7.25 4.66 7.90
N HIS A 150 7.89 3.93 6.98
CA HIS A 150 9.35 3.84 6.91
C HIS A 150 10.03 5.07 6.29
N ALA A 151 9.38 5.79 5.37
CA ALA A 151 9.96 7.00 4.76
C ALA A 151 9.90 8.25 5.67
N SER A 152 9.14 8.20 6.78
CA SER A 152 9.04 9.33 7.68
C SER A 152 10.37 9.64 8.37
N PRO A 153 10.84 10.91 8.36
CA PRO A 153 12.02 11.31 9.11
C PRO A 153 11.74 11.36 10.62
N ASP A 154 10.49 11.53 11.04
CA ASP A 154 10.12 11.46 12.45
C ASP A 154 10.13 9.98 12.91
N GLY A 155 10.38 9.74 14.20
CA GLY A 155 10.34 8.40 14.75
C GLY A 155 8.91 7.93 14.97
N LEU A 156 8.51 6.86 14.31
CA LEU A 156 7.20 6.26 14.46
C LEU A 156 7.32 4.94 15.21
N ALA A 157 6.41 4.74 16.16
CA ALA A 157 6.27 3.49 16.89
C ALA A 157 4.79 3.17 17.12
N ILE A 158 4.44 1.90 16.92
CA ILE A 158 3.17 1.34 17.37
C ILE A 158 3.44 0.58 18.66
N THR A 159 2.77 0.98 19.73
CA THR A 159 2.91 0.33 21.04
C THR A 159 1.58 -0.15 21.56
N ARG A 160 1.56 -1.31 22.19
CA ARG A 160 0.37 -1.76 22.93
C ARG A 160 0.13 -0.86 24.13
N GLN A 161 -1.11 -0.41 24.32
CA GLN A 161 -1.40 0.62 25.33
C GLN A 161 -1.19 0.10 26.76
N GLN A 162 -1.52 -1.16 27.03
CA GLN A 162 -1.56 -1.73 28.38
C GLN A 162 -0.17 -1.85 29.04
N ASP A 163 0.83 -2.26 28.28
CA ASP A 163 2.18 -2.60 28.78
C ASP A 163 3.30 -1.89 28.01
N GLY A 164 2.97 -1.17 26.94
CA GLY A 164 3.95 -0.46 26.15
C GLY A 164 4.85 -1.35 25.30
N MET A 165 4.44 -2.59 25.04
CA MET A 165 5.12 -3.49 24.11
C MET A 165 5.22 -2.83 22.72
N LEU A 166 6.41 -2.80 22.12
CA LEU A 166 6.60 -2.28 20.77
C LEU A 166 6.18 -3.35 19.77
N LEU A 167 5.18 -3.00 18.94
CA LEU A 167 4.65 -3.89 17.90
C LEU A 167 5.25 -3.59 16.54
N GLU A 168 5.61 -2.32 16.30
CA GLU A 168 6.22 -1.87 15.05
C GLU A 168 7.00 -0.58 15.31
N VAL A 169 8.16 -0.41 14.67
CA VAL A 169 8.97 0.80 14.75
C VAL A 169 9.56 1.13 13.39
N ASN A 170 9.69 2.41 13.06
CA ASN A 170 10.37 2.83 11.83
C ASN A 170 11.86 3.14 12.07
N GLU A 171 12.59 3.40 10.99
CA GLU A 171 14.00 3.80 11.07
C GLU A 171 14.23 5.10 11.85
N GLY A 172 13.27 6.03 11.81
CA GLY A 172 13.30 7.25 12.61
C GLY A 172 13.34 6.97 14.11
N PHE A 173 12.54 6.00 14.59
CA PHE A 173 12.52 5.61 15.99
C PHE A 173 13.83 4.97 16.39
N CYS A 174 14.33 4.03 15.58
CA CYS A 174 15.64 3.40 15.77
C CYS A 174 16.77 4.44 15.80
N ARG A 175 16.72 5.47 14.96
CA ARG A 175 17.71 6.57 14.97
C ARG A 175 17.62 7.44 16.22
N ILE A 176 16.40 7.68 16.74
CA ILE A 176 16.17 8.45 17.98
C ILE A 176 16.68 7.70 19.20
N THR A 177 16.31 6.43 19.33
CA THR A 177 16.59 5.62 20.53
C THR A 177 17.90 4.85 20.44
N GLY A 178 18.45 4.64 19.24
CA GLY A 178 19.68 3.90 18.99
C GLY A 178 19.53 2.37 19.01
N TYR A 179 18.33 1.86 19.29
CA TYR A 179 18.05 0.42 19.26
C TYR A 179 17.77 -0.07 17.84
N SER A 180 18.10 -1.33 17.57
CA SER A 180 17.70 -1.98 16.33
C SER A 180 16.22 -2.35 16.36
N GLU A 181 15.58 -2.40 15.20
CA GLU A 181 14.17 -2.79 15.07
C GLU A 181 13.91 -4.16 15.71
N ALA A 182 14.71 -5.18 15.36
CA ALA A 182 14.55 -6.52 15.92
C ALA A 182 14.59 -6.54 17.47
N TYR A 183 15.46 -5.74 18.07
CA TYR A 183 15.51 -5.63 19.53
C TYR A 183 14.31 -4.86 20.09
N CYS A 184 13.84 -3.82 19.39
CA CYS A 184 12.65 -3.08 19.79
C CYS A 184 11.41 -3.97 19.87
N LEU A 185 11.18 -4.82 18.86
CA LEU A 185 9.97 -5.65 18.74
C LEU A 185 9.84 -6.74 19.82
N GLU A 186 10.90 -7.01 20.58
CA GLU A 186 10.89 -7.97 21.68
C GLU A 186 10.72 -7.31 23.06
N HIS A 187 10.65 -5.98 23.12
CA HIS A 187 10.72 -5.24 24.38
C HIS A 187 9.63 -4.15 24.48
N SER A 188 9.24 -3.83 25.70
CA SER A 188 8.41 -2.66 25.95
C SER A 188 9.24 -1.38 26.01
N THR A 189 8.56 -0.23 25.83
CA THR A 189 9.19 1.07 26.08
C THR A 189 9.70 1.25 27.52
N PHE A 190 9.23 0.43 28.46
CA PHE A 190 9.74 0.41 29.83
C PHE A 190 11.05 -0.38 29.91
N ASP A 191 11.09 -1.57 29.29
CA ASP A 191 12.27 -2.46 29.31
C ASP A 191 13.46 -1.81 28.60
N LEU A 192 13.21 -1.11 27.50
CA LEU A 192 14.24 -0.34 26.79
C LEU A 192 14.71 0.90 27.56
N GLY A 193 14.00 1.32 28.62
CA GLY A 193 14.35 2.52 29.38
C GLY A 193 14.33 3.81 28.56
N VAL A 194 13.53 3.87 27.48
CA VAL A 194 13.51 5.03 26.57
C VAL A 194 12.96 6.28 27.22
N TRP A 195 12.20 6.18 28.30
CA TRP A 195 11.67 7.32 29.04
C TRP A 195 12.65 7.76 30.12
N VAL A 196 13.08 9.02 30.12
CA VAL A 196 13.89 9.57 31.22
C VAL A 196 13.06 9.70 32.50
N ASP A 197 11.82 10.16 32.38
CA ASP A 197 10.82 10.17 33.45
C ASP A 197 9.70 9.19 33.08
N LEU A 198 9.56 8.08 33.81
CA LEU A 198 8.47 7.11 33.59
C LEU A 198 7.09 7.75 33.77
N GLY A 199 6.99 8.82 34.56
CA GLY A 199 5.77 9.61 34.74
C GLY A 199 5.33 10.34 33.47
N ASP A 200 6.23 10.64 32.52
CA ASP A 200 5.87 11.23 31.23
C ASP A 200 4.93 10.30 30.46
N ARG A 201 5.22 8.99 30.46
CA ARG A 201 4.36 8.01 29.78
C ARG A 201 2.97 7.92 30.42
N SER A 202 2.90 7.91 31.75
CA SER A 202 1.61 7.90 32.46
C SER A 202 0.78 9.15 32.13
N ARG A 203 1.41 10.33 32.10
CA ARG A 203 0.75 11.58 31.71
C ARG A 203 0.27 11.56 30.26
N LEU A 204 1.08 11.01 29.34
CA LEU A 204 0.69 10.83 27.93
C LEU A 204 -0.57 9.96 27.82
N ILE A 205 -0.60 8.79 28.47
CA ILE A 205 -1.76 7.88 28.45
C ILE A 205 -2.99 8.55 29.07
N GLU A 206 -2.82 9.29 30.16
CA GLU A 206 -3.92 10.01 30.80
C GLU A 206 -4.51 11.10 29.89
N GLN A 207 -3.66 11.90 29.24
CA GLN A 207 -4.11 12.89 28.26
C GLN A 207 -4.83 12.24 27.08
N LEU A 208 -4.33 11.09 26.61
CA LEU A 208 -4.95 10.32 25.53
C LEU A 208 -6.35 9.82 25.92
N LYS A 209 -6.52 9.31 27.14
CA LYS A 209 -7.84 8.90 27.67
C LYS A 209 -8.82 10.06 27.79
N ARG A 210 -8.34 11.26 28.14
CA ARG A 210 -9.19 12.45 28.32
C ARG A 210 -9.59 13.12 27.00
N HIS A 211 -8.68 13.16 26.03
CA HIS A 211 -8.84 13.97 24.81
C HIS A 211 -8.96 13.14 23.53
N GLY A 212 -8.81 11.81 23.61
CA GLY A 212 -8.86 10.89 22.46
C GLY A 212 -7.60 10.91 21.59
N SER A 213 -6.77 11.94 21.67
CA SER A 213 -5.44 12.01 21.04
C SER A 213 -4.56 12.99 21.80
N VAL A 214 -3.25 12.87 21.61
CA VAL A 214 -2.27 13.81 22.18
C VAL A 214 -1.42 14.38 21.06
N ARG A 215 -1.15 15.67 21.11
CA ARG A 215 -0.25 16.39 20.22
C ARG A 215 0.71 17.23 21.05
N ASP A 216 1.88 17.49 20.48
CA ASP A 216 2.90 18.38 21.03
C ASP A 216 3.33 18.04 22.47
N PHE A 217 3.22 16.77 22.88
CA PHE A 217 3.59 16.33 24.22
C PHE A 217 5.10 16.20 24.30
N ARG A 218 5.73 17.00 25.15
CA ARG A 218 7.19 17.03 25.25
C ARG A 218 7.66 16.03 26.28
N ALA A 219 8.54 15.13 25.85
CA ALA A 219 9.17 14.14 26.70
C ALA A 219 10.67 14.10 26.43
N ARG A 220 11.44 13.76 27.46
CA ARG A 220 12.87 13.48 27.30
C ARG A 220 13.04 11.98 27.10
N LEU A 221 13.54 11.60 25.94
CA LEU A 221 13.84 10.22 25.60
C LEU A 221 15.33 9.93 25.79
N ARG A 222 15.64 8.75 26.30
CA ARG A 222 17.00 8.25 26.48
C ARG A 222 17.34 7.34 25.30
N ASN A 223 18.51 7.57 24.73
CA ASN A 223 19.11 6.69 23.73
C ASN A 223 19.90 5.56 24.42
N VAL A 224 20.14 4.45 23.74
CA VAL A 224 20.97 3.33 24.21
C VAL A 224 22.39 3.75 24.61
N ASP A 225 22.95 4.79 23.99
CA ASP A 225 24.25 5.37 24.35
C ASP A 225 24.21 6.25 25.62
N GLY A 226 23.02 6.44 26.21
CA GLY A 226 22.78 7.26 27.40
C GLY A 226 22.49 8.74 27.11
N SER A 227 22.61 9.19 25.86
CA SER A 227 22.27 10.57 25.49
C SER A 227 20.77 10.85 25.65
N ILE A 228 20.44 12.09 25.98
CA ILE A 228 19.05 12.52 26.17
C ILE A 228 18.63 13.36 24.98
N ARG A 229 17.51 12.98 24.36
CA ARG A 229 16.88 13.71 23.25
C ARG A 229 15.56 14.29 23.71
N LEU A 230 15.33 15.56 23.38
CA LEU A 230 14.06 16.21 23.64
C LEU A 230 13.14 15.93 22.46
N CYS A 231 12.09 15.14 22.69
CA CYS A 231 11.15 14.75 21.66
C CYS A 231 9.78 15.38 21.88
N GLU A 232 9.17 15.83 20.80
CA GLU A 232 7.78 16.23 20.73
C GLU A 232 6.97 15.04 20.20
N LEU A 233 6.07 14.54 21.05
CA LEU A 233 5.29 13.33 20.82
C LEU A 233 3.86 13.69 20.41
N SER A 234 3.38 13.03 19.36
CA SER A 234 1.97 12.99 18.97
C SER A 234 1.49 11.56 18.95
N SER A 235 0.46 11.24 19.73
CA SER A 235 -0.02 9.88 19.91
C SER A 235 -1.51 9.78 19.60
N HIS A 236 -1.89 8.77 18.81
CA HIS A 236 -3.27 8.47 18.46
C HIS A 236 -3.60 7.01 18.79
N PRO A 237 -4.76 6.74 19.41
CA PRO A 237 -5.22 5.38 19.65
C PRO A 237 -5.63 4.72 18.32
N ILE A 238 -5.21 3.46 18.15
CA ILE A 238 -5.59 2.60 17.04
C ILE A 238 -5.89 1.20 17.58
N VAL A 239 -6.81 0.47 16.94
CA VAL A 239 -7.13 -0.91 17.32
C VAL A 239 -6.50 -1.84 16.29
N ILE A 240 -5.64 -2.75 16.74
CA ILE A 240 -4.99 -3.74 15.88
C ILE A 240 -5.32 -5.12 16.44
N ALA A 241 -5.90 -6.00 15.61
CA ALA A 241 -6.32 -7.36 16.00
C ALA A 241 -7.22 -7.42 17.26
N GLY A 242 -7.94 -6.33 17.57
CA GLY A 242 -8.79 -6.22 18.77
C GLY A 242 -8.09 -5.65 20.01
N ASP A 243 -6.78 -5.42 19.95
CA ASP A 243 -6.00 -4.84 21.05
C ASP A 243 -5.88 -3.31 20.93
N ASP A 244 -6.00 -2.63 22.06
CA ASP A 244 -5.77 -1.19 22.17
C ASP A 244 -4.28 -0.87 22.00
N CYS A 245 -3.97 -0.19 20.89
CA CYS A 245 -2.62 0.20 20.50
C CYS A 245 -2.51 1.73 20.33
N LEU A 246 -1.28 2.22 20.33
CA LEU A 246 -0.94 3.63 20.20
C LEU A 246 0.03 3.81 19.04
N LEU A 247 -0.37 4.57 18.02
CA LEU A 247 0.57 5.10 17.04
C LEU A 247 1.16 6.40 17.60
N THR A 248 2.46 6.39 17.84
CA THR A 248 3.21 7.56 18.35
C THR A 248 4.21 8.03 17.31
N ILE A 249 4.15 9.33 17.01
CA ILE A 249 5.14 10.05 16.23
C ILE A 249 5.99 10.84 17.21
N ALA A 250 7.30 10.66 17.16
CA ALA A 250 8.30 11.31 17.97
C ALA A 250 9.20 12.16 17.06
N ARG A 251 9.06 13.47 17.16
CA ARG A 251 9.96 14.41 16.49
C ARG A 251 11.06 14.82 17.44
N ASP A 252 12.32 14.59 17.04
CA ASP A 252 13.46 15.12 17.78
C ASP A 252 13.61 16.62 17.53
N ILE A 253 13.47 17.41 18.59
CA ILE A 253 13.58 18.88 18.54
C ILE A 253 14.83 19.39 19.26
N THR A 254 15.76 18.49 19.61
CA THR A 254 16.96 18.82 20.41
C THR A 254 17.81 19.89 19.74
N GLU A 255 18.18 19.69 18.47
CA GLU A 255 19.02 20.63 17.72
C GLU A 255 18.31 21.97 17.49
N SER A 256 17.04 21.93 17.07
CA SER A 256 16.24 23.13 16.84
C SER A 256 16.15 23.99 18.10
N ARG A 257 16.03 23.37 19.27
CA ARG A 257 15.97 24.07 20.56
C ARG A 257 17.30 24.66 20.97
N GLN A 258 18.39 23.90 20.85
CA GLN A 258 19.73 24.41 21.14
C GLN A 258 20.07 25.60 20.24
N MET A 259 19.67 25.55 18.96
CA MET A 259 19.87 26.66 18.03
C MET A 259 19.05 27.89 18.45
N GLN A 260 17.77 27.70 18.80
CA GLN A 260 16.89 28.79 19.24
C GLN A 260 17.38 29.45 20.53
N GLU A 261 17.84 28.66 21.51
CA GLU A 261 18.39 29.17 22.77
C GLU A 261 19.69 29.94 22.54
N LYS A 262 20.60 29.43 21.69
CA LYS A 262 21.83 30.13 21.32
C LYS A 262 21.54 31.47 20.63
N LEU A 263 20.56 31.51 19.72
CA LEU A 263 20.15 32.75 19.06
C LEU A 263 19.51 33.73 20.03
N HIS A 264 18.67 33.27 20.95
CA HIS A 264 18.05 34.13 21.96
C HIS A 264 19.09 34.70 22.94
N LEU A 265 20.05 33.89 23.37
CA LEU A 265 21.16 34.34 24.21
C LEU A 265 22.04 35.36 23.47
N ALA A 266 22.37 35.12 22.20
CA ALA A 266 23.14 36.07 21.40
C ALA A 266 22.40 37.41 21.22
N ALA A 267 21.08 37.37 20.98
CA ALA A 267 20.25 38.57 20.85
C ALA A 267 20.17 39.37 22.17
N THR A 268 19.95 38.70 23.30
CA THR A 268 19.89 39.36 24.62
C THR A 268 21.24 39.96 25.04
N VAL A 269 22.36 39.29 24.73
CA VAL A 269 23.71 39.85 24.93
C VAL A 269 23.96 41.05 24.02
N PHE A 270 23.53 41.01 22.76
CA PHE A 270 23.64 42.14 21.85
C PHE A 270 22.81 43.35 22.32
N GLU A 271 21.57 43.15 22.75
CA GLU A 271 20.69 44.22 23.25
C GLU A 271 21.23 44.85 24.54
N SER A 272 21.76 44.04 25.47
CA SER A 272 22.35 44.55 26.73
C SER A 272 23.70 45.26 26.54
N THR A 273 24.45 44.94 25.49
CA THR A 273 25.71 45.64 25.14
C THR A 273 25.49 46.86 24.25
N ALA A 274 24.34 46.97 23.58
CA ALA A 274 23.95 48.09 22.73
C ALA A 274 23.29 49.26 23.49
N GLN A 275 23.05 49.16 24.81
CA GLN A 275 22.68 50.35 25.60
C GLN A 275 23.83 51.36 25.56
N PRO A 276 23.64 52.57 25.00
CA PRO A 276 24.72 53.50 24.85
C PRO A 276 25.20 53.91 26.24
N ARG A 277 26.50 53.78 26.50
CA ARG A 277 27.16 54.60 27.52
C ARG A 277 26.75 56.04 27.22
N ALA A 278 25.91 56.61 28.09
CA ALA A 278 25.56 58.01 28.02
C ALA A 278 26.86 58.81 28.17
N CYS A 279 27.52 59.11 27.06
CA CYS A 279 28.54 60.14 27.01
C CYS A 279 27.83 61.44 27.35
N SER A 280 27.97 61.88 28.60
CA SER A 280 27.61 63.21 29.04
C SER A 280 28.42 64.23 28.22
N LEU A 281 27.84 64.71 27.12
CA LEU A 281 28.34 65.89 26.43
C LEU A 281 28.08 67.10 27.32
N PRO A 282 29.06 67.98 27.58
CA PRO A 282 28.82 69.19 28.35
C PRO A 282 27.95 70.15 27.52
N THR A 283 26.96 70.73 28.17
CA THR A 283 26.09 71.77 27.60
C THR A 283 26.90 73.02 27.22
N PRO A 284 26.70 73.62 26.03
CA PRO A 284 27.30 74.91 25.72
C PRO A 284 26.51 76.03 26.43
N THR A 285 27.20 76.76 27.30
CA THR A 285 26.71 77.97 27.94
C THR A 285 26.61 79.11 26.93
N SER A 286 25.49 79.82 26.98
CA SER A 286 25.17 81.03 26.23
C SER A 286 26.28 82.10 26.30
N ALA A 287 26.74 82.59 25.15
CA ALA A 287 27.41 83.88 25.06
C ALA A 287 27.01 84.61 23.76
N SER A 288 26.50 85.80 24.00
CA SER A 288 26.11 86.91 23.13
C SER A 288 26.85 87.13 21.80
N MET A 289 26.04 87.51 20.80
CA MET A 289 26.41 88.21 19.56
C MET A 289 27.34 89.41 19.81
N PRO A 290 28.12 89.80 18.78
CA PRO A 290 27.78 91.09 18.18
C PRO A 290 27.68 91.05 16.65
N SER A 291 26.79 91.92 16.18
CA SER A 291 26.57 92.33 14.80
C SER A 291 27.84 92.83 14.12
N THR A 292 28.13 92.39 12.90
CA THR A 292 28.49 93.27 11.77
C THR A 292 28.37 92.49 10.46
N VAL A 293 27.58 93.01 9.52
CA VAL A 293 27.49 92.55 8.13
C VAL A 293 28.61 93.21 7.32
N PRO A 294 29.24 92.50 6.37
CA PRO A 294 29.22 93.05 5.03
C PRO A 294 28.89 91.99 3.96
N SER A 295 28.02 92.41 3.05
CA SER A 295 27.62 91.74 1.81
C SER A 295 28.79 91.57 0.85
N LEU A 296 28.96 90.38 0.23
CA LEU A 296 29.56 90.27 -1.12
C LEU A 296 29.29 88.91 -1.80
N ARG A 297 28.54 89.00 -2.91
CA ARG A 297 28.55 88.26 -4.19
C ARG A 297 28.78 86.72 -4.23
N LEU A 298 27.79 86.05 -4.83
CA LEU A 298 27.90 84.78 -5.59
C LEU A 298 28.83 84.94 -6.82
N PRO A 299 29.49 83.86 -7.30
CA PRO A 299 28.86 83.06 -8.37
C PRO A 299 29.14 81.53 -8.35
N ALA A 300 28.09 80.81 -8.80
CA ALA A 300 28.01 79.64 -9.69
C ALA A 300 29.08 78.50 -9.75
N THR A 301 28.53 77.32 -10.09
CA THR A 301 29.12 76.04 -10.55
C THR A 301 29.44 75.04 -9.42
N ALA A 302 29.13 73.75 -9.47
CA ALA A 302 28.79 72.87 -10.59
C ALA A 302 27.82 71.73 -10.19
N ARG A 303 27.05 71.30 -11.18
CA ARG A 303 26.24 70.07 -11.24
C ARG A 303 27.10 68.81 -11.01
N ALA A 304 26.55 67.82 -10.29
CA ALA A 304 26.62 66.42 -10.68
C ALA A 304 25.35 65.69 -10.23
N LYS A 305 24.74 64.95 -11.17
CA LYS A 305 23.42 64.31 -11.11
C LYS A 305 23.39 63.04 -10.24
N PRO A 306 22.20 62.63 -9.76
CA PRO A 306 21.95 61.30 -9.25
C PRO A 306 21.60 60.33 -10.41
N SER A 307 21.90 59.04 -10.27
CA SER A 307 21.23 58.01 -11.06
C SER A 307 20.94 56.77 -10.23
N ALA A 308 19.67 56.63 -9.86
CA ALA A 308 19.03 55.36 -9.58
C ALA A 308 18.97 54.52 -10.86
N ARG A 309 19.11 53.20 -10.73
CA ARG A 309 18.64 52.23 -11.74
C ARG A 309 17.67 51.28 -11.07
N HIS A 310 16.39 51.49 -11.35
CA HIS A 310 15.41 50.42 -11.49
C HIS A 310 15.73 49.61 -12.74
N LEU A 311 15.52 48.30 -12.67
CA LEU A 311 15.17 47.47 -13.82
C LEU A 311 14.26 46.35 -13.32
N ALA A 312 12.96 46.55 -13.59
CA ALA A 312 12.00 45.48 -13.73
C ALA A 312 12.11 44.91 -15.15
N CYS A 313 11.96 43.60 -15.30
CA CYS A 313 11.45 43.02 -16.55
C CYS A 313 10.70 41.71 -16.25
N SER A 314 9.59 41.57 -16.95
CA SER A 314 8.44 40.69 -16.71
C SER A 314 8.61 39.29 -17.35
N PRO A 315 7.63 38.37 -17.19
CA PRO A 315 7.77 36.93 -17.45
C PRO A 315 7.24 36.50 -18.83
N GLN A 316 7.81 35.43 -19.38
CA GLN A 316 7.18 34.57 -20.40
C GLN A 316 8.03 33.31 -20.64
N ALA A 317 7.44 32.11 -20.52
CA ALA A 317 7.63 31.01 -21.46
C ALA A 317 6.74 29.80 -21.11
N SER A 318 6.10 29.31 -22.17
CA SER A 318 5.07 28.29 -22.28
C SER A 318 5.57 26.85 -22.33
N MET A 319 4.63 25.94 -22.02
CA MET A 319 4.48 24.55 -22.47
C MET A 319 5.44 24.01 -23.54
N THR A 320 6.03 22.85 -23.26
CA THR A 320 6.23 21.77 -24.25
C THR A 320 6.08 20.41 -23.58
N ALA A 321 5.25 19.57 -24.19
CA ALA A 321 5.02 18.18 -23.83
C ALA A 321 6.27 17.33 -24.11
N ARG A 322 6.67 16.49 -23.14
CA ARG A 322 7.67 15.43 -23.34
C ARG A 322 7.00 14.07 -23.31
N SER A 323 7.16 13.37 -24.42
CA SER A 323 6.83 11.97 -24.70
C SER A 323 7.48 11.01 -23.72
N MET A 324 6.70 10.04 -23.24
CA MET A 324 7.15 8.86 -22.50
C MET A 324 8.01 7.94 -23.39
N PRO A 325 9.07 7.29 -22.86
CA PRO A 325 9.69 6.18 -23.56
C PRO A 325 8.92 4.87 -23.28
N GLN A 326 8.62 4.14 -24.35
CA GLN A 326 8.11 2.77 -24.32
C GLN A 326 9.18 1.85 -23.72
N CYS A 327 8.88 1.22 -22.58
CA CYS A 327 9.65 0.10 -22.06
C CYS A 327 9.22 -1.17 -22.82
N GLY A 328 10.08 -1.64 -23.73
CA GLY A 328 9.93 -2.91 -24.41
C GLY A 328 10.08 -4.09 -23.44
N ILE A 329 9.06 -4.94 -23.40
CA ILE A 329 9.11 -6.24 -22.73
C ILE A 329 9.99 -7.15 -23.58
N ASN A 330 11.20 -7.45 -23.09
CA ASN A 330 12.09 -8.43 -23.70
C ASN A 330 11.90 -9.77 -22.97
N LEU A 331 11.17 -10.70 -23.61
CA LEU A 331 11.03 -12.08 -23.16
C LEU A 331 12.24 -12.88 -23.69
N GLN A 332 13.18 -13.23 -22.80
CA GLN A 332 14.13 -14.33 -23.04
C GLN A 332 13.76 -15.55 -22.19
N PRO A 333 13.96 -16.78 -22.72
CA PRO A 333 13.56 -18.01 -22.04
C PRO A 333 14.57 -18.40 -20.95
N MET A 334 14.06 -18.63 -19.74
CA MET A 334 14.83 -19.26 -18.65
C MET A 334 15.08 -20.74 -18.99
N ALA A 335 16.36 -21.09 -19.02
CA ALA A 335 16.86 -22.43 -19.26
C ALA A 335 16.48 -23.40 -18.12
N THR A 336 16.10 -24.60 -18.52
CA THR A 336 15.79 -25.77 -17.69
C THR A 336 17.00 -26.23 -16.88
N GLY A 337 16.93 -26.08 -15.55
CA GLY A 337 17.85 -26.72 -14.61
C GLY A 337 17.41 -28.16 -14.30
N ARG A 338 18.15 -29.13 -14.84
CA ARG A 338 18.04 -30.57 -14.50
C ARG A 338 18.40 -30.80 -13.03
N ALA A 339 17.44 -31.25 -12.22
CA ALA A 339 17.74 -31.89 -10.94
C ALA A 339 18.20 -33.34 -11.20
N ARG A 340 19.45 -33.63 -10.84
CA ARG A 340 20.01 -34.99 -10.85
C ARG A 340 19.56 -35.75 -9.60
N SER A 341 19.15 -36.98 -9.85
CA SER A 341 18.92 -38.09 -8.93
C SER A 341 20.09 -38.34 -7.98
N ALA A 342 19.78 -38.55 -6.70
CA ALA A 342 20.65 -39.25 -5.76
C ALA A 342 19.88 -40.47 -5.23
N THR A 343 20.24 -41.64 -5.75
CA THR A 343 19.87 -42.96 -5.24
C THR A 343 21.15 -43.62 -4.76
N ASP A 344 21.00 -44.45 -3.72
CA ASP A 344 21.92 -45.46 -3.19
C ASP A 344 23.05 -45.04 -2.24
N ALA A 345 22.88 -45.40 -0.96
CA ALA A 345 23.55 -46.58 -0.40
C ALA A 345 23.16 -46.77 1.09
N ARG A 346 22.35 -47.80 1.38
CA ARG A 346 22.18 -48.39 2.72
C ARG A 346 22.26 -49.91 2.63
N THR A 347 23.40 -50.44 3.05
CA THR A 347 23.67 -51.81 3.53
C THR A 347 25.14 -51.79 3.93
N ALA A 348 25.66 -52.38 4.99
CA ALA A 348 25.19 -53.06 6.19
C ALA A 348 26.48 -53.33 6.99
N SER A 349 26.45 -53.33 8.32
CA SER A 349 27.22 -54.25 9.17
C SER A 349 27.21 -53.80 10.63
N SER A 350 26.53 -54.59 11.45
CA SER A 350 26.61 -54.60 12.90
C SER A 350 26.97 -56.02 13.31
N THR A 351 28.24 -56.28 13.66
CA THR A 351 28.61 -57.41 14.54
C THR A 351 29.94 -57.11 15.26
N GLN A 352 29.85 -57.09 16.60
CA GLN A 352 30.87 -57.43 17.62
C GLN A 352 32.15 -56.59 17.77
N ALA A 353 32.27 -55.89 18.92
CA ALA A 353 33.16 -56.28 20.04
C ALA A 353 33.16 -55.18 21.12
N GLY A 354 32.99 -55.54 22.39
CA GLY A 354 33.10 -54.64 23.55
C GLY A 354 31.91 -54.74 24.50
#